data_AF-A0A183NG56-F1
#
_entry.id   AF-A0A183NG56-F1
#
_cell.length_a   1.000
_cell.length_b   1.000
_cell.length_c   1.000
_cell.angle_alpha   90.00
_cell.angle_beta   90.00
_cell.angle_gamma   90.00
#
_symmetry.space_group_name_H-M   'P 1'
#
loop_
_entity.id
_entity.type
_entity.pdbx_description
1 polymer ?
#
loop_
_entity_poly.entity_id
_entity_poly.type
_entity_poly.pdbx_seq_one_letter_code
_entity_poly.pdbx_strand_id
1 'polypeptide(L)'
;MVCACLLRLHDVMNAEEALKFYGEQRTDNGKGVTIPSQRRYVHYYDLFLKNNLKYHRIPIFLTAVRVCGLQYLPGLLLDLQLYTFDSSHVFEQNCATLSSEPIHQNEVLIKPKQDILLFGDVRVKFYARHHMLNKVSYLDIYFSIRKSHMEKVYW
;
A
#
# COMPACT_ATOMS: atom_id res chain seq x y z
N MET A 1 12.52 -9.37 -4.53
CA MET A 1 12.60 -10.84 -4.73
C MET A 1 13.75 -11.47 -3.97
N VAL A 2 15.00 -11.01 -4.11
CA VAL A 2 16.16 -11.59 -3.38
C VAL A 2 15.93 -11.73 -1.88
N CYS A 3 15.43 -10.69 -1.19
CA CYS A 3 15.11 -10.78 0.24
C CYS A 3 14.09 -11.89 0.58
N ALA A 4 13.09 -12.11 -0.28
CA ALA A 4 12.12 -13.20 -0.08
C ALA A 4 12.77 -14.58 -0.28
N CYS A 5 13.72 -14.71 -1.22
CA CYS A 5 14.50 -15.94 -1.39
C CYS A 5 15.35 -16.24 -0.16
N LEU A 6 16.08 -15.26 0.37
CA LEU A 6 16.89 -15.41 1.59
C LEU A 6 16.04 -15.90 2.77
N LEU A 7 14.84 -15.32 2.95
CA LEU A 7 13.89 -15.76 3.96
C LEU A 7 13.44 -17.21 3.76
N ARG A 8 13.15 -17.62 2.52
CA ARG A 8 12.70 -18.98 2.19
C ARG A 8 13.81 -20.01 2.41
N LEU A 9 15.06 -19.64 2.14
CA LEU A 9 16.23 -20.49 2.33
C LEU A 9 16.72 -20.54 3.79
N HIS A 10 16.12 -19.73 4.66
CA HIS A 10 16.52 -19.57 6.06
C HIS A 10 17.95 -19.01 6.25
N ASP A 11 18.47 -18.27 5.26
CA ASP A 11 19.78 -17.60 5.33
C ASP A 11 19.75 -16.36 6.26
N VAL A 12 18.54 -15.89 6.59
CA VAL A 12 18.27 -14.73 7.44
C VAL A 12 17.03 -15.00 8.31
N MET A 13 16.96 -14.40 9.49
CA MET A 13 15.96 -14.71 10.51
C MET A 13 14.61 -14.00 10.29
N ASN A 14 14.62 -12.84 9.65
CA ASN A 14 13.44 -12.00 9.47
C ASN A 14 13.58 -11.01 8.31
N ALA A 15 12.48 -10.36 7.95
CA ALA A 15 12.43 -9.41 6.85
C ALA A 15 13.46 -8.27 6.97
N GLU A 16 13.75 -7.81 8.18
CA GLU A 16 14.62 -6.66 8.43
C GLU A 16 16.08 -7.02 8.21
N GLU A 17 16.47 -8.21 8.65
CA GLU A 17 17.77 -8.78 8.34
C GLU A 17 17.91 -9.03 6.83
N ALA A 18 16.89 -9.57 6.18
CA ALA A 18 16.90 -9.78 4.73
C ALA A 18 17.08 -8.48 3.93
N LEU A 19 16.38 -7.42 4.34
CA LEU A 19 16.44 -6.09 3.72
C LEU A 19 17.79 -5.41 3.96
N LYS A 20 18.32 -5.51 5.18
CA LYS A 20 19.62 -4.97 5.56
C LYS A 20 20.75 -5.68 4.82
N PHE A 21 20.79 -7.01 4.91
CA PHE A 21 21.79 -7.84 4.24
C PHE A 21 21.82 -7.56 2.74
N TYR A 22 20.66 -7.53 2.09
CA TYR A 22 20.60 -7.19 0.66
C TYR A 22 21.14 -5.79 0.36
N GLY A 23 20.83 -4.79 1.20
CA GLY A 23 21.36 -3.44 1.04
C GLY A 23 22.88 -3.37 1.14
N GLU A 24 23.46 -4.02 2.16
CA GLU A 24 24.90 -4.07 2.39
C GLU A 24 25.65 -4.81 1.28
N GLN A 25 25.08 -5.91 0.77
CA GLN A 25 25.73 -6.69 -0.29
C GLN A 25 25.59 -6.06 -1.68
N ARG A 26 24.49 -5.35 -1.96
CA ARG A 26 24.19 -4.86 -3.32
C ARG A 26 24.68 -3.44 -3.58
N THR A 27 24.83 -2.62 -2.54
CA THR A 27 25.05 -1.17 -2.64
C THR A 27 26.07 -0.65 -1.63
N ASP A 28 26.92 0.29 -2.03
CA ASP A 28 27.97 0.85 -1.17
C ASP A 28 27.43 1.69 0.00
N ASN A 29 26.22 2.24 -0.14
CA ASN A 29 25.59 3.09 0.87
C ASN A 29 24.56 2.33 1.73
N GLY A 30 24.46 1.01 1.59
CA GLY A 30 23.50 0.16 2.31
C GLY A 30 22.03 0.37 1.91
N LYS A 31 21.73 1.21 0.91
CA LYS A 31 20.37 1.53 0.47
C LYS A 31 19.92 0.58 -0.64
N GLY A 32 19.60 -0.65 -0.26
CA GLY A 32 18.98 -1.65 -1.15
C GLY A 32 17.51 -1.32 -1.46
N VAL A 33 16.59 -1.95 -0.72
CA VAL A 33 15.14 -1.73 -0.91
C VAL A 33 14.67 -0.56 -0.03
N THR A 34 14.47 0.58 -0.66
CA THR A 34 14.10 1.84 0.02
C THR A 34 12.62 2.19 -0.08
N ILE A 35 11.92 1.73 -1.12
CA ILE A 35 10.51 2.03 -1.33
C ILE A 35 9.66 1.31 -0.26
N PRO A 36 8.87 2.02 0.56
CA PRO A 36 8.13 1.43 1.68
C PRO A 36 7.19 0.28 1.28
N SER A 37 6.48 0.44 0.16
CA SER A 37 5.60 -0.60 -0.36
C SER A 37 6.36 -1.88 -0.73
N GLN A 38 7.59 -1.78 -1.27
CA GLN A 38 8.40 -2.96 -1.57
C GLN A 38 8.84 -3.67 -0.28
N ARG A 39 9.27 -2.90 0.73
CA ARG A 39 9.65 -3.44 2.05
C ARG A 39 8.47 -4.15 2.72
N ARG A 40 7.27 -3.55 2.68
CA ARG A 40 6.02 -4.14 3.20
C ARG A 40 5.78 -5.55 2.64
N TYR A 41 6.00 -5.78 1.35
CA TYR A 41 5.81 -7.10 0.76
C TYR A 41 6.85 -8.14 1.22
N VAL A 42 8.07 -7.71 1.59
CA VAL A 42 9.05 -8.61 2.24
C VAL A 42 8.57 -9.01 3.64
N HIS A 43 8.06 -8.06 4.43
CA HIS A 43 7.47 -8.34 5.73
C HIS A 43 6.26 -9.26 5.66
N TYR A 44 5.38 -9.06 4.68
CA TYR A 44 4.28 -9.97 4.44
C TYR A 44 4.80 -11.38 4.23
N TYR A 45 5.78 -11.56 3.35
CA TYR A 45 6.32 -12.89 3.09
C TYR A 45 6.94 -13.55 4.33
N ASP A 46 7.70 -12.81 5.14
CA ASP A 46 8.24 -13.28 6.42
C ASP A 46 7.13 -13.75 7.38
N LEU A 47 6.06 -12.96 7.54
CA LEU A 47 4.90 -13.34 8.34
C LEU A 47 4.24 -14.63 7.83
N PHE A 48 4.13 -14.77 6.50
CA PHE A 48 3.57 -15.96 5.85
C PHE A 48 4.38 -17.22 6.16
N LEU A 49 5.71 -17.14 6.09
CA LEU A 49 6.60 -18.26 6.41
C LEU A 49 6.52 -18.65 7.89
N LYS A 50 6.64 -17.66 8.78
CA LYS A 50 6.66 -17.89 10.24
C LYS A 50 5.38 -18.52 10.78
N ASN A 51 4.23 -18.15 10.21
CA ASN A 51 2.93 -18.60 10.67
C ASN A 51 2.32 -19.71 9.79
N ASN A 52 3.09 -20.24 8.81
CA ASN A 52 2.62 -21.23 7.85
C ASN A 52 1.27 -20.87 7.20
N LEU A 53 1.11 -19.59 6.83
CA LEU A 53 -0.15 -19.06 6.32
C LEU A 53 -0.33 -19.43 4.85
N LYS A 54 -1.59 -19.64 4.44
CA LYS A 54 -1.99 -19.75 3.03
C LYS A 54 -2.64 -18.45 2.57
N TYR A 55 -2.24 -17.96 1.41
CA TYR A 55 -2.76 -16.71 0.88
C TYR A 55 -4.15 -16.93 0.31
N HIS A 56 -5.10 -16.13 0.77
CA HIS A 56 -6.47 -16.11 0.26
C HIS A 56 -6.82 -14.68 -0.10
N ARG A 57 -7.29 -14.50 -1.34
CA ARG A 57 -7.80 -13.22 -1.85
C ARG A 57 -9.21 -13.03 -1.29
N ILE A 58 -9.34 -12.17 -0.29
CA ILE A 58 -10.61 -11.95 0.42
C ILE A 58 -11.18 -10.59 0.03
N PRO A 59 -12.44 -10.53 -0.41
CA PRO A 59 -13.09 -9.27 -0.73
C PRO A 59 -13.53 -8.53 0.53
N ILE A 60 -13.37 -7.22 0.51
CA ILE A 60 -13.82 -6.31 1.57
C ILE A 60 -14.45 -5.06 0.96
N PHE A 61 -15.34 -4.42 1.71
CA PHE A 61 -15.91 -3.14 1.32
C PHE A 61 -15.11 -1.98 1.92
N LEU A 62 -14.70 -1.03 1.08
CA LEU A 62 -14.10 0.21 1.54
C LEU A 62 -15.17 1.11 2.15
N THR A 63 -15.00 1.47 3.42
CA THR A 63 -15.95 2.33 4.15
C THR A 63 -15.53 3.80 4.15
N ALA A 64 -14.24 4.07 4.33
CA ALA A 64 -13.68 5.41 4.26
C ALA A 64 -12.15 5.35 4.11
N VAL A 65 -11.57 6.42 3.58
CA VAL A 65 -10.13 6.70 3.65
C VAL A 65 -9.94 7.96 4.48
N ARG A 66 -9.20 7.85 5.59
CA ARG A 66 -8.78 9.00 6.40
C ARG A 66 -7.32 9.31 6.08
N VAL A 67 -7.03 10.55 5.75
CA VAL A 67 -5.66 11.04 5.51
C VAL A 67 -5.38 12.11 6.55
N CYS A 68 -4.30 11.93 7.30
CA CYS A 68 -3.86 12.82 8.38
C CYS A 68 -2.47 13.40 8.05
N GLY A 69 -2.10 14.51 8.68
CA GLY A 69 -0.79 15.15 8.45
C GLY A 69 -0.76 16.02 7.19
N LEU A 70 -1.92 16.48 6.73
CA LEU A 70 -2.04 17.36 5.57
C LEU A 70 -1.65 18.79 5.93
N GLN A 71 -0.75 19.38 5.15
CA GLN A 71 -0.48 20.81 5.26
C GLN A 71 -1.71 21.58 4.80
N TYR A 72 -2.20 22.48 5.66
CA TYR A 72 -3.36 23.29 5.32
C TYR A 72 -3.04 24.24 4.17
N LEU A 73 -3.79 24.10 3.09
CA LEU A 73 -3.82 25.03 1.98
C LEU A 73 -5.30 25.29 1.64
N PRO A 74 -5.81 26.52 1.78
CA PRO A 74 -7.22 26.82 1.52
C PRO A 74 -7.66 26.36 0.13
N GLY A 75 -8.75 25.60 0.04
CA GLY A 75 -9.27 25.12 -1.25
C GLY A 75 -8.48 23.95 -1.86
N LEU A 76 -7.53 23.36 -1.13
CA LEU A 76 -6.88 22.12 -1.54
C LEU A 76 -7.87 20.95 -1.48
N LEU A 77 -7.89 20.17 -2.54
CA LEU A 77 -8.66 18.94 -2.69
C LEU A 77 -7.71 17.76 -2.88
N LEU A 78 -8.13 16.60 -2.38
CA LEU A 78 -7.42 15.34 -2.56
C LEU A 78 -8.28 14.40 -3.41
N ASP A 79 -7.75 13.96 -4.55
CA ASP A 79 -8.35 12.86 -5.31
C ASP A 79 -7.60 11.56 -5.02
N LEU A 80 -8.35 10.47 -4.94
CA LEU A 80 -7.84 9.12 -4.80
C LEU A 80 -8.31 8.29 -5.99
N GLN A 81 -7.40 7.52 -6.56
CA GLN A 81 -7.73 6.48 -7.52
C GLN A 81 -7.34 5.13 -6.95
N LEU A 82 -8.30 4.21 -6.92
CA LEU A 82 -8.17 2.87 -6.36
C LEU A 82 -8.09 1.87 -7.50
N TYR A 83 -7.07 1.01 -7.45
CA TYR A 83 -6.85 -0.04 -8.42
C TYR A 83 -6.71 -1.38 -7.74
N THR A 84 -7.31 -2.41 -8.34
CA THR A 84 -7.04 -3.81 -8.01
C THR A 84 -6.37 -4.49 -9.19
N PHE A 85 -5.79 -5.67 -8.93
CA PHE A 85 -5.14 -6.47 -9.95
C PHE A 85 -5.91 -7.77 -10.19
N ASP A 86 -5.93 -8.20 -11.45
CA ASP A 86 -6.50 -9.48 -11.84
C ASP A 86 -5.75 -10.66 -11.20
N SER A 87 -6.23 -11.89 -11.40
CA SER A 87 -5.60 -13.08 -10.80
C SER A 87 -4.18 -13.31 -11.32
N SER A 88 -3.90 -12.91 -12.56
CA SER A 88 -2.56 -12.99 -13.15
C SER A 88 -1.61 -11.89 -12.67
N HIS A 89 -2.14 -10.85 -12.02
CA HIS A 89 -1.41 -9.63 -11.61
C HIS A 89 -0.74 -8.90 -12.78
N VAL A 90 -1.27 -9.08 -14.00
CA VAL A 90 -0.78 -8.44 -15.23
C VAL A 90 -1.60 -7.19 -15.54
N PHE A 91 -2.90 -7.21 -15.24
CA PHE A 91 -3.81 -6.13 -15.60
C PHE A 91 -4.27 -5.37 -14.36
N GLU A 92 -4.00 -4.05 -14.33
CA GLU A 92 -4.57 -3.15 -13.33
C GLU A 92 -5.98 -2.71 -13.76
N GLN A 93 -6.93 -2.73 -12.83
CA GLN A 93 -8.29 -2.24 -13.04
C GLN A 93 -8.57 -1.08 -12.08
N ASN A 94 -8.93 0.08 -12.62
CA ASN A 94 -9.44 1.19 -11.82
C ASN A 94 -10.83 0.82 -11.29
N CYS A 95 -10.96 0.67 -9.97
CA CYS A 95 -12.19 0.29 -9.31
C CYS A 95 -13.00 1.50 -8.86
N ALA A 96 -12.33 2.63 -8.57
CA ALA A 96 -13.00 3.85 -8.14
C ALA A 96 -12.09 5.07 -8.18
N THR A 97 -12.70 6.23 -8.41
CA THR A 97 -12.10 7.55 -8.18
C THR A 97 -12.93 8.28 -7.13
N LEU A 98 -12.27 8.73 -6.07
CA LEU A 98 -12.86 9.46 -4.96
C LEU A 98 -12.25 10.85 -4.89
N SER A 99 -13.03 11.84 -4.45
CA SER A 99 -12.54 13.19 -4.20
C SER A 99 -12.96 13.61 -2.80
N SER A 100 -12.07 14.33 -2.13
CA SER A 100 -12.37 14.95 -0.85
C SER A 100 -13.21 16.20 -1.01
N GLU A 101 -13.83 16.62 0.09
CA GLU A 101 -14.21 18.03 0.29
C GLU A 101 -12.94 18.89 0.50
N PRO A 102 -13.04 20.23 0.39
CA PRO A 102 -11.93 21.12 0.68
C PRO A 102 -11.30 20.83 2.05
N ILE A 103 -9.97 20.76 2.09
CA ILE A 103 -9.24 20.46 3.32
C ILE A 103 -9.29 21.68 4.24
N HIS A 104 -9.98 21.54 5.36
CA HIS A 104 -10.15 22.60 6.36
C HIS A 104 -9.24 22.43 7.59
N GLN A 105 -8.64 21.25 7.77
CA GLN A 105 -7.83 20.88 8.94
C GLN A 105 -6.60 20.08 8.50
N ASN A 106 -5.83 19.55 9.47
CA ASN A 106 -4.70 18.65 9.22
C ASN A 106 -5.13 17.23 8.77
N GLU A 107 -6.42 17.01 8.55
CA GLU A 107 -6.95 15.73 8.12
C GLU A 107 -8.16 15.88 7.20
N VAL A 108 -8.42 14.82 6.43
CA VAL A 108 -9.59 14.70 5.59
C VAL A 108 -10.12 13.26 5.62
N LEU A 109 -11.44 13.13 5.65
CA LEU A 109 -12.14 11.86 5.61
C LEU A 109 -12.90 11.76 4.29
N ILE A 110 -12.62 10.73 3.51
CA ILE A 110 -13.18 10.54 2.18
C ILE A 110 -13.99 9.26 2.21
N LYS A 111 -15.31 9.41 2.07
CA LYS A 111 -16.27 8.30 2.06
C LYS A 111 -16.71 8.03 0.62
N PRO A 112 -16.76 6.76 0.20
CA PRO A 112 -17.28 6.44 -1.13
C PRO A 112 -18.80 6.63 -1.17
N LYS A 113 -19.30 7.09 -2.33
CA LYS A 113 -20.74 7.30 -2.56
C LYS A 113 -21.51 6.00 -2.83
N GLN A 114 -20.78 4.96 -3.21
CA GLN A 114 -21.27 3.62 -3.52
C GLN A 114 -20.32 2.59 -2.91
N ASP A 115 -20.81 1.37 -2.73
CA ASP A 115 -19.98 0.29 -2.21
C ASP A 115 -18.83 -0.04 -3.18
N ILE A 116 -17.60 0.04 -2.67
CA ILE A 116 -16.39 -0.31 -3.43
C ILE A 116 -15.84 -1.60 -2.83
N LEU A 117 -15.92 -2.67 -3.63
CA LEU A 117 -15.31 -3.94 -3.29
C LEU A 117 -13.83 -3.92 -3.68
N LEU A 118 -12.95 -4.22 -2.72
CA LEU A 118 -11.52 -4.38 -2.94
C LEU A 118 -11.09 -5.79 -2.55
N PHE A 119 -10.10 -6.34 -3.24
CA PHE A 119 -9.56 -7.67 -2.96
C PHE A 119 -8.13 -7.81 -3.46
N GLY A 120 -7.36 -8.66 -2.77
CA GLY A 120 -5.98 -8.96 -3.17
C GLY A 120 -5.09 -7.72 -3.09
N ASP A 121 -4.19 -7.55 -4.05
CA ASP A 121 -3.33 -6.38 -4.12
C ASP A 121 -4.11 -5.14 -4.57
N VAL A 122 -3.91 -4.05 -3.84
CA VAL A 122 -4.56 -2.75 -4.05
C VAL A 122 -3.48 -1.70 -4.21
N ARG A 123 -3.62 -0.88 -5.26
CA ARG A 123 -2.86 0.36 -5.43
C ARG A 123 -3.78 1.54 -5.20
N VAL A 124 -3.31 2.51 -4.41
CA VAL A 124 -3.98 3.78 -4.15
C VAL A 124 -3.08 4.90 -4.65
N LYS A 125 -3.56 5.67 -5.61
CA LYS A 125 -2.88 6.89 -6.08
C LYS A 125 -3.54 8.11 -5.49
N PHE A 126 -2.73 9.02 -4.96
CA PHE A 126 -3.16 10.29 -4.40
C PHE A 126 -2.77 11.43 -5.34
N TYR A 127 -3.72 12.33 -5.62
CA TYR A 127 -3.48 13.54 -6.37
C TYR A 127 -3.94 14.75 -5.59
N ALA A 128 -3.07 15.73 -5.47
CA ALA A 128 -3.43 17.03 -4.92
C ALA A 128 -3.98 17.91 -6.05
N ARG A 129 -5.15 18.52 -5.84
CA ARG A 129 -5.74 19.49 -6.77
C ARG A 129 -5.98 20.81 -6.05
N HIS A 130 -5.54 21.89 -6.67
CA HIS A 130 -5.76 23.24 -6.19
C HIS A 130 -5.87 24.17 -7.40
N HIS A 131 -6.71 25.20 -7.36
CA HIS A 131 -6.93 26.08 -8.51
C HIS A 131 -5.66 26.80 -9.01
N MET A 132 -4.69 27.04 -8.12
CA MET A 132 -3.39 27.65 -8.45
C MET A 132 -2.30 26.64 -8.85
N LEU A 133 -2.56 25.33 -8.78
CA LEU A 133 -1.55 24.31 -9.01
C LEU A 133 -2.03 23.33 -10.08
N ASN A 134 -1.13 22.93 -10.98
CA ASN A 134 -1.40 21.80 -11.87
C ASN A 134 -1.65 20.55 -11.03
N LYS A 135 -2.50 19.64 -11.53
CA LYS A 135 -2.75 18.36 -10.86
C LYS A 135 -1.44 17.56 -10.83
N VAL A 136 -0.94 17.27 -9.63
CA VAL A 136 0.28 16.49 -9.43
C VAL A 136 -0.06 15.23 -8.63
N SER A 137 0.42 14.07 -9.12
CA SER A 137 0.42 12.84 -8.34
C SER A 137 1.42 12.99 -7.19
N TYR A 138 0.95 12.79 -5.96
CA TYR A 138 1.75 13.04 -4.77
C TYR A 138 2.32 11.75 -4.17
N LEU A 139 1.55 10.66 -4.21
CA LEU A 139 1.90 9.42 -3.55
C LEU A 139 1.16 8.23 -4.14
N ASP A 140 1.89 7.13 -4.32
CA ASP A 140 1.35 5.83 -4.67
C ASP A 140 1.63 4.82 -3.56
N ILE A 141 0.58 4.21 -3.02
CA ILE A 141 0.66 3.20 -1.97
C ILE A 141 0.20 1.86 -2.54
N TYR A 142 0.95 0.79 -2.26
CA TYR A 142 0.56 -0.57 -2.59
C TYR A 142 0.45 -1.41 -1.32
N PHE A 143 -0.70 -2.04 -1.12
CA PHE A 143 -0.91 -2.98 -0.03
C PHE A 143 -1.75 -4.15 -0.53
N SER A 144 -1.94 -5.15 0.33
CA SER A 144 -2.69 -6.33 -0.03
C SER A 144 -3.70 -6.65 1.05
N ILE A 145 -4.93 -6.93 0.64
CA ILE A 145 -6.03 -7.32 1.52
C ILE A 145 -5.90 -8.79 1.82
N ARG A 146 -5.64 -9.12 3.09
CA ARG A 146 -5.43 -10.49 3.56
C ARG A 146 -6.08 -10.68 4.92
N LYS A 147 -6.62 -11.87 5.18
CA LYS A 147 -7.03 -12.32 6.51
C LYS A 147 -6.00 -13.31 7.02
N SER A 148 -5.45 -13.10 8.21
CA SER A 148 -4.73 -14.17 8.91
C SER A 148 -5.75 -15.12 9.56
N HIS A 149 -5.38 -16.36 9.90
CA HIS A 149 -6.30 -17.26 10.60
C HIS A 149 -6.81 -16.69 11.95
N MET A 150 -6.08 -15.73 12.53
CA MET A 150 -6.61 -14.81 13.53
C MET A 150 -7.46 -13.74 12.81
N GLU A 151 -8.73 -13.59 13.16
CA GLU A 151 -9.79 -12.78 12.51
C GLU A 151 -9.50 -11.29 12.20
N LYS A 152 -8.25 -10.82 12.31
CA LYS A 152 -7.78 -9.49 11.96
C LYS A 152 -7.35 -9.41 10.49
N VAL A 153 -7.85 -8.38 9.81
CA VAL A 153 -7.38 -7.93 8.49
C VAL A 153 -6.18 -7.01 8.71
N TYR A 154 -5.08 -7.27 8.01
CA TYR A 154 -3.88 -6.43 8.03
C TYR A 154 -3.72 -5.71 6.68
N TRP A 155 -3.24 -4.47 6.73
CA TRP A 155 -3.03 -3.57 5.59
C TRP A 155 -1.55 -3.30 5.34
#